data_AF-A0A8S1TUH8-F1
#
_entry.id   AF-A0A8S1TUH8-F1
#
_cell.length_a   1.000
_cell.length_b   1.000
_cell.length_c   1.000
_cell.angle_alpha   90.00
_cell.angle_beta   90.00
_cell.angle_gamma   90.00
#
_symmetry.space_group_name_H-M   'P 1'
#
loop_
_entity.id
_entity.type
_entity.pdbx_description
1 polymer ?
#
loop_
_entity_poly.entity_id
_entity_poly.type
_entity_poly.pdbx_seq_one_letter_code
_entity_poly.pdbx_strand_id
1 'polypeptide(L)' 'MKINSELIQRSHHFINPLNNRQLDLRAKKLQPLKIQEPNGYQDSFMLEFFNHIDLGDNDIKKLGKSHLIEEA' A
#
# COMPACT_ATOMS: atom_id res chain seq x y z
N MET A 1 -10.03 -4.45 -6.62
CA MET A 1 -8.80 -5.26 -6.53
C MET A 1 -8.28 -5.24 -5.09
N LYS A 2 -7.71 -6.34 -4.59
CA LYS A 2 -7.01 -6.36 -3.28
C LYS A 2 -5.54 -5.99 -3.48
N ILE A 3 -4.92 -5.38 -2.46
CA ILE A 3 -3.47 -5.18 -2.47
C ILE A 3 -2.80 -6.53 -2.15
N ASN A 4 -1.84 -6.94 -2.97
CA ASN A 4 -1.01 -8.13 -2.80
C ASN A 4 0.38 -7.91 -3.44
N SER A 5 1.33 -8.82 -3.19
CA SER A 5 2.69 -8.78 -3.76
C SER A 5 2.73 -8.64 -5.28
N GLU A 6 1.89 -9.35 -6.02
CA GLU A 6 1.82 -9.25 -7.50
C GLU A 6 1.46 -7.83 -7.96
N LEU A 7 0.48 -7.19 -7.29
CA LEU A 7 0.11 -5.82 -7.57
C LEU A 7 1.27 -4.85 -7.28
N ILE A 8 1.94 -5.02 -6.13
CA ILE A 8 3.04 -4.15 -5.71
C ILE A 8 4.18 -4.23 -6.72
N GLN A 9 4.58 -5.45 -7.12
CA GLN A 9 5.67 -5.68 -8.08
C GLN A 9 5.37 -5.11 -9.47
N ARG A 10 4.10 -5.13 -9.89
CA ARG A 10 3.68 -4.59 -11.20
C ARG A 10 3.36 -3.09 -11.18
N SER A 11 3.34 -2.48 -10.00
CA SER A 11 3.02 -1.07 -9.86
C SER A 11 4.27 -0.21 -9.98
N HIS A 12 4.08 1.02 -10.44
CA HIS A 12 5.18 1.95 -10.61
C HIS A 12 5.72 2.37 -9.25
N HIS A 13 7.04 2.34 -9.10
CA HIS A 13 7.72 2.84 -7.91
C HIS A 13 8.89 3.74 -8.31
N PHE A 14 9.12 4.79 -7.55
CA PHE A 14 10.13 5.81 -7.85
C PHE A 14 10.50 6.60 -6.59
N ILE A 15 11.57 7.39 -6.68
CA ILE A 15 11.89 8.40 -5.67
C ILE A 15 11.11 9.67 -6.00
N ASN A 16 10.23 10.10 -5.10
CA ASN A 16 9.41 11.29 -5.32
C ASN A 16 10.20 12.59 -5.07
N PRO A 17 9.65 13.78 -5.39
CA PRO A 17 10.35 15.06 -5.19
C PRO A 17 10.73 15.38 -3.74
N LEU A 18 10.16 14.67 -2.76
CA LEU A 18 10.50 14.77 -1.35
C LEU A 18 11.58 13.74 -0.92
N ASN A 19 12.25 13.11 -1.89
CA ASN A 19 13.27 12.08 -1.70
C ASN A 19 12.77 10.82 -0.96
N ASN A 20 11.48 10.51 -1.09
CA ASN A 20 10.86 9.33 -0.47
C ASN A 20 10.63 8.23 -1.51
N ARG A 21 10.83 6.96 -1.10
CA ARG A 21 10.41 5.81 -1.92
C ARG A 21 8.90 5.78 -1.99
N GLN A 22 8.35 5.98 -3.19
CA GLN A 22 6.92 6.04 -3.42
C GLN A 22 6.44 4.85 -4.25
N LEU A 23 5.36 4.22 -3.79
CA LEU A 23 4.56 3.26 -4.55
C LEU A 23 3.31 3.94 -5.10
N ASP A 24 3.09 3.83 -6.42
CA ASP A 24 1.91 4.40 -7.09
C ASP A 24 0.83 3.33 -7.31
N LEU A 25 -0.25 3.41 -6.52
CA LEU A 25 -1.43 2.56 -6.63
C LEU A 25 -2.67 3.35 -7.11
N ARG A 26 -2.48 4.45 -7.84
CA ARG A 26 -3.59 5.26 -8.34
C ARG A 26 -4.48 4.52 -9.34
N ALA A 27 -5.78 4.82 -9.30
CA ALA A 27 -6.79 4.32 -10.24
C ALA A 27 -6.83 2.78 -10.41
N LYS A 28 -6.40 2.02 -9.39
CA LYS A 28 -6.34 0.55 -9.40
C LYS A 28 -7.69 -0.11 -9.04
N LYS A 29 -8.74 0.68 -8.82
CA LYS A 29 -10.07 0.21 -8.36
C LYS A 29 -9.92 -0.66 -7.11
N LEU A 30 -9.12 -0.21 -6.16
CA LEU A 30 -8.87 -0.92 -4.91
C LEU A 30 -10.19 -1.05 -4.13
N GLN A 31 -10.46 -2.25 -3.63
CA GLN A 31 -11.58 -2.48 -2.71
C GLN A 31 -11.22 -1.96 -1.32
N PRO A 32 -12.21 -1.78 -0.41
CA PRO A 32 -11.96 -1.29 0.95
C PRO A 32 -10.76 -2.00 1.55
N LEU A 33 -9.82 -1.21 2.08
CA LEU A 33 -8.51 -1.66 2.47
C LEU A 33 -8.63 -2.59 3.69
N LYS A 34 -8.93 -3.86 3.44
CA LYS A 34 -8.49 -4.94 4.30
C LYS A 34 -7.09 -5.27 3.83
N ILE A 35 -6.09 -4.71 4.52
CA ILE A 35 -4.81 -5.39 4.65
C ILE A 35 -5.13 -6.66 5.43
N GLN A 36 -5.65 -7.65 4.73
CA GLN A 36 -5.77 -9.00 5.25
C GLN A 36 -4.36 -9.53 5.13
N GLU A 37 -3.71 -9.80 6.25
CA GLU A 37 -2.57 -10.71 6.24
C GLU A 37 -3.10 -12.04 5.70
N PRO A 38 -2.78 -12.43 4.46
CA PRO A 38 -3.09 -13.76 4.01
C PRO A 38 -1.99 -14.61 4.63
N ASN A 39 -2.23 -15.06 5.86
CA ASN A 39 -1.38 -16.06 6.49
C ASN A 39 0.04 -15.51 6.78
N GLY A 40 0.10 -14.42 7.53
CA GLY A 40 1.34 -13.94 8.15
C GLY A 40 2.30 -13.23 7.20
N TYR A 41 2.47 -11.94 7.46
CA TYR A 41 3.73 -11.22 7.28
C TYR A 41 4.22 -10.82 5.87
N GLN A 42 4.05 -11.59 4.79
CA GLN A 42 4.80 -11.28 3.55
C GLN A 42 4.33 -10.03 2.76
N ASP A 43 3.03 -9.82 2.60
CA ASP A 43 2.51 -8.69 1.81
C ASP A 43 2.54 -7.36 2.58
N SER A 44 2.47 -7.40 3.92
CA SER A 44 2.63 -6.21 4.78
C SER A 44 4.07 -5.71 4.79
N PHE A 45 5.06 -6.61 4.87
CA PHE A 45 6.47 -6.25 4.78
C PHE A 45 6.82 -5.55 3.46
N MET A 46 6.20 -5.92 2.33
CA MET A 46 6.47 -5.25 1.05
C MET A 46 6.06 -3.77 1.06
N LEU A 47 5.06 -3.39 1.85
CA LEU A 47 4.62 -1.99 1.97
C LEU A 47 5.57 -1.16 2.85
N GLU A 48 6.26 -1.78 3.82
CA GLU A 48 7.23 -1.12 4.70
C GLU A 48 8.47 -0.60 3.97
N PHE A 49 8.78 -1.13 2.77
CA PHE A 49 9.88 -0.61 1.94
C PHE A 49 9.59 0.79 1.38
N PHE A 50 8.33 1.19 1.32
CA PHE A 50 7.89 2.46 0.75
C PHE A 50 7.59 3.46 1.87
N ASN A 51 8.19 4.64 1.77
CA ASN A 51 7.92 5.74 2.69
C ASN A 51 6.58 6.41 2.38
N HIS A 52 6.11 6.31 1.14
CA HIS A 52 4.87 6.91 0.67
C HIS A 52 4.11 5.95 -0.25
N ILE A 53 2.80 5.82 -0.04
CA ILE A 53 1.92 5.02 -0.88
C ILE A 53 0.81 5.92 -1.40
N ASP A 54 0.75 6.11 -2.71
CA ASP A 54 -0.29 6.91 -3.34
C ASP A 54 -1.49 6.03 -3.67
N LEU A 55 -2.62 6.29 -3.00
CA LEU A 55 -3.89 5.58 -3.15
C LEU A 55 -4.93 6.41 -3.93
N GLY A 56 -4.52 7.48 -4.62
CA GLY A 56 -5.42 8.38 -5.34
C GLY A 56 -6.33 7.69 -6.36
N ASP A 57 -7.48 8.29 -6.65
CA ASP A 57 -8.44 7.80 -7.65
C ASP A 57 -8.94 6.35 -7.41
N ASN A 58 -8.95 5.89 -6.17
CA ASN A 58 -9.57 4.63 -5.77
C ASN A 58 -10.85 4.86 -4.95
N ASP A 59 -11.81 3.94 -5.07
CA ASP A 59 -13.08 3.96 -4.33
C ASP A 59 -12.93 3.41 -2.89
N ILE A 60 -11.89 3.83 -2.16
CA ILE A 60 -11.60 3.33 -0.82
C ILE A 60 -12.57 3.95 0.19
N LYS A 61 -13.56 3.17 0.62
CA LYS A 61 -14.60 3.61 1.59
C LYS A 61 -14.15 3.58 3.05
N LYS A 62 -13.11 2.80 3.37
CA LYS A 62 -12.59 2.63 4.72
C LYS A 62 -11.13 2.22 4.66
N LEU A 63 -10.31 2.91 5.46
CA LEU A 63 -8.96 2.45 5.79
C LEU A 63 -9.08 1.45 6.95
N GLY A 64 -8.54 0.24 6.76
CA GLY A 64 -8.40 -0.72 7.85
C GLY A 64 -7.43 -0.20 8.92
N LYS A 65 -7.44 -0.82 10.11
CA LYS A 65 -6.38 -0.57 11.11
C LYS A 65 -5.05 -1.03 10.50
N SER A 66 -4.12 -0.12 10.27
CA SER A 66 -2.72 -0.49 10.02
C SER A 66 -2.07 -0.75 11.39
N HIS A 67 -1.26 -1.81 11.50
CA HIS A 67 -0.32 -1.97 12.63
C HIS A 67 0.92 -1.08 12.49
N LEU A 68 0.90 -0.11 11.57
CA LEU A 68 2.03 0.77 11.25
C LEU A 68 2.09 2.03 12.13
N ILE A 69 1.25 2.10 13.17
CA ILE A 69 1.27 3.19 14.15
C ILE A 69 1.21 2.55 15.54
N GLU A 70 2.33 1.96 15.98
CA GLU A 70 2.66 2.02 17.40
C GLU A 70 3.44 3.32 17.60
N GLU A 71 2.80 4.25 18.31
CA GLU A 71 3.41 5.51 18.73
C GLU A 71 4.68 5.22 19.54
N ALA A 72 5.77 5.93 19.20
CA ALA A 72 7.02 5.94 19.95
C ALA A 72 6.89 6.70 21.27
#